data_AF-A0A972YES7-F1
#
_entry.id   AF-A0A972YES7-F1
#
_cell.length_a   1.000
_cell.length_b   1.000
_cell.length_c   1.000
_cell.angle_alpha   90.00
_cell.angle_beta   90.00
_cell.angle_gamma   90.00
#
_symmetry.space_group_name_H-M   'P 1'
#
loop_
_entity.id
_entity.type
_entity.pdbx_description
1 polymer ?
#
loop_
_entity_poly.entity_id
_entity_poly.type
_entity_poly.pdbx_seq_one_letter_code
_entity_poly.pdbx_strand_id
1 'polypeptide(L)'
;MKMPEQGRPWADIKTEMDARGANDAKWRDGRTAVYVFNAGEDIAAIQKEAYAAFMSENGLGPLAFPSLAQMEKDVISMGLGLLYGPDGSTGAMTSGGTDSITMAMKT
;
A
#
# COMPACT_ATOMS: atom_id res chain seq x y z
N MET A 1 -18.79 -20.25 -0.67
CA MET A 1 -18.67 -20.17 0.82
C MET A 1 -19.81 -19.32 1.35
N LYS A 2 -20.33 -19.63 2.55
CA LYS A 2 -21.25 -18.77 3.29
C LYS A 2 -20.50 -18.18 4.49
N MET A 3 -20.92 -17.01 4.97
CA MET A 3 -20.39 -16.45 6.22
C MET A 3 -20.65 -17.43 7.38
N PRO A 4 -19.67 -17.75 8.23
CA PRO A 4 -19.91 -18.60 9.38
C PRO A 4 -20.84 -17.91 10.38
N GLU A 5 -21.71 -18.68 11.02
CA GLU A 5 -22.64 -18.17 12.04
C GLU A 5 -21.91 -17.69 13.31
N GLN A 6 -20.69 -18.18 13.54
CA GLN A 6 -19.85 -17.83 14.68
C GLN A 6 -18.43 -17.49 14.22
N GLY A 7 -17.78 -16.55 14.93
CA GLY A 7 -16.40 -16.19 14.67
C GLY A 7 -15.46 -17.39 14.90
N ARG A 8 -14.52 -17.59 13.99
CA ARG A 8 -13.49 -18.62 14.12
C ARG A 8 -12.31 -18.11 14.96
N PRO A 9 -11.66 -18.98 15.75
CA PRO A 9 -10.41 -18.61 16.42
C PRO A 9 -9.36 -18.11 15.43
N TRP A 10 -8.60 -17.09 15.83
CA TRP A 10 -7.53 -16.53 15.00
C TRP A 10 -6.50 -17.59 14.59
N ALA A 11 -6.13 -18.51 15.49
CA ALA A 11 -5.16 -19.57 15.20
C ALA A 11 -5.58 -20.44 14.02
N ASP A 12 -6.87 -20.76 13.92
CA ASP A 12 -7.43 -21.57 12.82
C ASP A 12 -7.41 -20.79 11.51
N ILE A 13 -7.78 -19.51 11.54
CA ILE A 13 -7.75 -18.62 10.37
C ILE A 13 -6.31 -18.43 9.87
N LYS A 14 -5.38 -18.17 10.79
CA LYS A 14 -3.97 -17.99 10.47
C LYS A 14 -3.39 -19.24 9.80
N THR A 15 -3.64 -20.43 10.37
CA THR A 15 -3.18 -21.70 9.81
C THR A 15 -3.71 -21.91 8.39
N GLU A 16 -4.99 -21.58 8.16
CA GLU A 16 -5.59 -21.67 6.83
C GLU A 16 -4.99 -20.66 5.84
N MET A 17 -4.75 -19.42 6.28
CA MET A 17 -4.09 -18.40 5.46
C MET A 17 -2.68 -18.84 5.03
N ASP A 18 -1.90 -19.38 5.96
CA ASP A 18 -0.55 -19.91 5.69
C ASP A 18 -0.62 -21.09 4.70
N ALA A 19 -1.59 -21.99 4.85
CA ALA A 19 -1.80 -23.12 3.95
C ALA A 19 -2.19 -22.68 2.52
N ARG A 20 -3.00 -21.61 2.37
CA ARG A 20 -3.35 -21.05 1.07
C ARG A 20 -2.13 -20.50 0.33
N GLY A 21 -1.25 -19.82 1.04
CA GLY A 21 -0.02 -19.24 0.48
C GLY A 21 1.09 -20.25 0.20
N ALA A 22 0.96 -21.51 0.61
CA ALA A 22 2.01 -22.52 0.51
C ALA A 22 2.47 -22.81 -0.94
N ASN A 23 1.58 -22.58 -1.91
CA ASN A 23 1.85 -22.77 -3.34
C ASN A 23 2.11 -21.47 -4.09
N ASP A 24 2.14 -20.33 -3.39
CA ASP A 24 2.46 -19.05 -4.01
C ASP A 24 3.92 -19.03 -4.49
N ALA A 25 4.20 -18.15 -5.45
CA ALA A 25 5.54 -18.02 -5.97
C ALA A 25 6.53 -17.65 -4.87
N LYS A 26 7.69 -18.33 -4.85
CA LYS A 26 8.77 -18.11 -3.89
C LYS A 26 9.58 -16.85 -4.25
N TRP A 27 8.90 -15.71 -4.22
CA TRP A 27 9.48 -14.42 -4.62
C TRP A 27 10.64 -13.99 -3.73
N ARG A 28 10.64 -14.41 -2.46
CA ARG A 28 11.73 -14.19 -1.51
C ARG A 28 13.03 -14.88 -1.92
N ASP A 29 12.93 -15.94 -2.72
CA ASP A 29 14.08 -16.64 -3.32
C ASP A 29 14.50 -16.01 -4.68
N GLY A 30 14.00 -14.81 -5.02
CA GLY A 30 14.37 -14.06 -6.23
C GLY A 30 13.66 -14.45 -7.52
N ARG A 31 12.58 -15.26 -7.47
CA ARG A 31 12.01 -15.91 -8.67
C ARG A 31 10.89 -15.14 -9.41
N THR A 32 10.61 -13.87 -9.09
CA THR A 32 9.42 -13.16 -9.63
C THR A 32 9.60 -11.65 -9.83
N ALA A 33 10.53 -11.24 -10.70
CA ALA A 33 10.89 -9.83 -10.87
C ALA A 33 9.76 -8.88 -11.35
N VAL A 34 8.66 -9.41 -11.91
CA VAL A 34 7.52 -8.58 -12.40
C VAL A 34 6.44 -8.38 -11.34
N TYR A 35 6.33 -9.29 -10.37
CA TYR A 35 5.20 -9.31 -9.44
C TYR A 35 5.51 -8.68 -8.09
N VAL A 36 6.77 -8.77 -7.63
CA VAL A 36 7.18 -8.23 -6.32
C VAL A 36 8.49 -7.48 -6.46
N PHE A 37 8.43 -6.17 -6.22
CA PHE A 37 9.61 -5.31 -6.12
C PHE A 37 10.16 -5.40 -4.69
N ASN A 38 11.05 -6.35 -4.47
CA ASN A 38 11.62 -6.61 -3.14
C ASN A 38 12.74 -5.61 -2.81
N ALA A 39 12.52 -4.78 -1.77
CA ALA A 39 13.48 -3.80 -1.28
C ALA A 39 14.39 -4.33 -0.15
N GLY A 40 14.20 -5.58 0.30
CA GLY A 40 14.94 -6.15 1.43
C GLY A 40 14.07 -6.36 2.68
N GLU A 41 14.55 -7.18 3.61
CA GLU A 41 13.82 -7.51 4.85
C GLU A 41 13.72 -6.34 5.83
N ASP A 42 14.74 -5.48 5.86
CA ASP A 42 14.79 -4.26 6.66
C ASP A 42 13.70 -3.27 6.24
N ILE A 43 13.58 -3.00 4.94
CA ILE A 43 12.52 -2.14 4.40
C ILE A 43 11.15 -2.80 4.58
N ALA A 44 11.04 -4.12 4.39
CA ALA A 44 9.78 -4.83 4.62
C ALA A 44 9.31 -4.77 6.09
N ALA A 45 10.22 -4.73 7.06
CA ALA A 45 9.88 -4.54 8.47
C ALA A 45 9.31 -3.14 8.73
N ILE A 46 10.01 -2.10 8.23
CA ILE A 46 9.56 -0.70 8.35
C ILE A 46 8.18 -0.51 7.71
N GLN A 47 7.95 -1.08 6.52
CA GLN A 47 6.66 -1.01 5.82
C GLN A 47 5.51 -1.63 6.64
N LYS A 48 5.75 -2.79 7.28
CA LYS A 48 4.73 -3.44 8.12
C LYS A 48 4.42 -2.62 9.37
N GLU A 49 5.43 -2.06 10.03
CA GLU A 49 5.25 -1.23 11.22
C GLU A 49 4.49 0.06 10.88
N ALA A 50 4.87 0.74 9.80
CA ALA A 50 4.18 1.93 9.32
C ALA A 50 2.72 1.62 8.95
N TYR A 51 2.46 0.53 8.22
CA TYR A 51 1.09 0.14 7.89
C TYR A 51 0.28 -0.16 9.15
N ALA A 52 0.80 -0.95 10.10
CA ALA A 52 0.10 -1.27 11.33
C ALA A 52 -0.22 -0.03 12.18
N ALA A 53 0.67 0.97 12.18
CA ALA A 53 0.45 2.23 12.88
C ALA A 53 -0.66 3.09 12.28
N PHE A 54 -0.90 3.00 10.97
CA PHE A 54 -1.86 3.83 10.24
C PHE A 54 -3.00 3.02 9.55
N MET A 55 -3.21 1.76 9.94
CA MET A 55 -4.09 0.84 9.23
C MET A 55 -5.58 1.22 9.29
N SER A 56 -5.96 2.12 10.20
CA SER A 56 -7.37 2.50 10.46
C SER A 56 -7.68 3.94 10.01
N GLU A 57 -6.66 4.70 9.65
CA GLU A 57 -6.72 6.09 9.22
C GLU A 57 -7.29 6.17 7.80
N ASN A 58 -7.99 7.27 7.51
CA ASN A 58 -8.77 7.39 6.28
C ASN A 58 -8.54 8.73 5.57
N GLY A 59 -7.97 8.67 4.37
CA GLY A 59 -7.70 9.84 3.53
C GLY A 59 -8.94 10.67 3.14
N LEU A 60 -10.16 10.13 3.29
CA LEU A 60 -11.40 10.88 3.09
C LEU A 60 -11.53 12.07 4.07
N GLY A 61 -10.96 11.97 5.27
CA GLY A 61 -11.11 12.95 6.34
C GLY A 61 -9.81 13.68 6.67
N PRO A 62 -9.28 14.58 5.81
CA PRO A 62 -8.00 15.24 6.05
C PRO A 62 -7.99 16.14 7.31
N LEU A 63 -9.16 16.61 7.75
CA LEU A 63 -9.30 17.33 9.04
C LEU A 63 -9.25 16.38 10.24
N ALA A 64 -9.70 15.13 10.09
CA ALA A 64 -9.64 14.12 11.13
C ALA A 64 -8.27 13.44 11.19
N PHE A 65 -7.58 13.33 10.05
CA PHE A 65 -6.29 12.67 9.91
C PHE A 65 -5.25 13.60 9.25
N PRO A 66 -4.89 14.72 9.90
CA PRO A 66 -3.97 15.70 9.34
C PRO A 66 -2.55 15.14 9.13
N SER A 67 -2.15 14.14 9.91
CA SER A 67 -0.88 13.41 9.75
C SER A 67 -0.81 12.69 8.41
N LEU A 68 -1.86 11.96 8.04
CA LEU A 68 -1.94 11.25 6.76
C LEU A 68 -1.92 12.23 5.59
N ALA A 69 -2.71 13.31 5.67
CA ALA A 69 -2.73 14.36 4.65
C ALA A 69 -1.35 15.04 4.48
N GLN A 70 -0.56 15.18 5.55
CA GLN A 70 0.79 15.72 5.45
C GLN A 70 1.74 14.71 4.78
N MET A 71 1.71 13.44 5.18
CA MET A 71 2.56 12.40 4.57
C MET A 71 2.30 12.27 3.06
N GLU A 72 1.05 12.36 2.61
CA GLU A 72 0.71 12.35 1.18
C GLU A 72 1.32 13.54 0.44
N LYS A 73 1.24 14.75 1.00
CA LYS A 73 1.86 15.96 0.42
C LYS A 73 3.36 15.84 0.32
N ASP A 74 4.01 15.27 1.33
CA ASP A 74 5.46 15.09 1.36
C ASP A 74 5.90 14.13 0.24
N VAL A 75 5.18 13.01 0.05
CA VAL A 75 5.45 12.06 -1.05
C VAL A 75 5.26 12.71 -2.42
N ILE A 76 4.18 13.49 -2.61
CA ILE A 76 3.95 14.24 -3.85
C ILE A 76 5.09 15.23 -4.10
N SER A 77 5.50 15.98 -3.08
CA SER A 77 6.59 16.97 -3.19
C SER A 77 7.92 16.31 -3.56
N MET A 78 8.28 15.20 -2.92
CA MET A 78 9.47 14.42 -3.27
C MET A 78 9.41 13.91 -4.72
N GLY A 79 8.26 13.40 -5.17
CA GLY A 79 8.06 12.95 -6.54
C GLY A 79 8.21 14.06 -7.58
N LEU A 80 7.62 15.23 -7.32
CA LEU A 80 7.77 16.42 -8.17
C LEU A 80 9.23 16.87 -8.25
N GLY A 81 9.96 16.83 -7.14
CA GLY A 81 11.40 17.14 -7.10
C GLY A 81 12.23 16.15 -7.93
N LEU A 82 11.98 14.84 -7.80
CA LEU A 82 12.67 13.80 -8.56
C LEU A 82 12.43 13.89 -10.08
N LEU A 83 11.26 14.41 -10.48
CA LEU A 83 10.83 14.50 -11.88
C LEU A 83 10.98 15.91 -12.48
N TYR A 84 11.64 16.84 -11.77
CA TYR A 84 11.89 18.21 -12.23
C TYR A 84 10.60 18.98 -12.58
N GLY A 85 9.56 18.84 -11.76
CA GLY A 85 8.30 19.58 -11.96
C GLY A 85 8.52 21.10 -11.95
N PRO A 86 7.97 21.86 -12.91
CA PRO A 86 8.08 23.32 -12.92
C PRO A 86 7.40 23.98 -11.71
N ASP A 87 7.70 25.25 -11.47
CA ASP A 87 7.02 26.05 -10.44
C ASP A 87 5.50 26.00 -10.61
N GLY A 88 4.79 25.77 -9.50
CA GLY A 88 3.33 25.59 -9.49
C GLY A 88 2.85 24.17 -9.81
N SER A 89 3.75 23.21 -10.03
CA SER A 89 3.38 21.80 -10.15
C SER A 89 2.68 21.29 -8.89
N THR A 90 1.70 20.41 -9.09
CA THR A 90 0.93 19.77 -8.02
C THR A 90 0.66 18.31 -8.39
N GLY A 91 0.06 17.56 -7.47
CA GLY A 91 -0.29 16.17 -7.69
C GLY A 91 -1.29 15.66 -6.67
N ALA A 92 -1.63 14.39 -6.81
CA ALA A 92 -2.46 13.65 -5.87
C ALA A 92 -1.94 12.22 -5.75
N MET A 93 -2.11 11.62 -4.57
CA MET A 93 -1.90 10.18 -4.40
C MET A 93 -3.07 9.41 -5.02
N THR A 94 -2.78 8.27 -5.63
CA THR A 94 -3.78 7.38 -6.26
C THR A 94 -3.54 5.95 -5.80
N SER A 95 -4.47 5.05 -6.12
CA SER A 95 -4.34 3.63 -5.76
C SER A 95 -3.27 2.85 -6.55
N GLY A 96 -2.79 3.40 -7.66
CA GLY A 96 -1.76 2.78 -8.50
C GLY A 96 -1.70 3.39 -9.91
N GLY A 97 -0.81 2.85 -10.75
CA GLY A 97 -0.52 3.42 -12.07
C GLY A 97 -1.71 3.52 -13.02
N THR A 98 -2.61 2.52 -13.02
CA THR A 98 -3.85 2.56 -13.81
C THR A 98 -4.75 3.72 -13.38
N ASP A 99 -4.94 3.90 -12.08
CA ASP A 99 -5.76 4.97 -11.51
C ASP A 99 -5.15 6.35 -11.83
N SER A 100 -3.81 6.50 -11.71
CA SER A 100 -3.11 7.72 -12.13
C SER A 100 -3.34 8.08 -13.60
N ILE A 101 -3.24 7.10 -14.50
CA ILE A 101 -3.49 7.33 -15.94
C ILE A 101 -4.95 7.70 -16.17
N THR A 102 -5.89 7.01 -15.54
CA THR A 102 -7.32 7.33 -15.65
C THR A 102 -7.62 8.73 -15.15
N MET A 103 -7.06 9.13 -14.01
CA MET A 103 -7.25 10.48 -13.45
C MET A 103 -6.64 11.57 -14.33
N ALA A 104 -5.51 11.31 -15.00
CA ALA A 104 -4.92 12.24 -15.95
C ALA A 104 -5.76 12.40 -17.23
N MET A 105 -6.46 11.34 -17.65
CA MET A 105 -7.35 11.35 -18.83
C MET A 105 -8.72 11.95 -18.53
N LYS A 106 -9.14 12.01 -17.26
CA LYS A 106 -10.46 12.47 -16.83
C LYS A 106 -10.59 13.98 -17.05
N THR A 107 -11.30 14.36 -18.11
CA THR A 107 -11.77 15.73 -18.41
C THR A 107 -13.09 16.04 -17.72
#